data_AF-A0A959Z419-F1
#
_entry.id   AF-A0A959Z419-F1
#
_cell.length_a   1.000
_cell.length_b   1.000
_cell.length_c   1.000
_cell.angle_alpha   90.00
_cell.angle_beta   90.00
_cell.angle_gamma   90.00
#
_symmetry.space_group_name_H-M   'P 1'
#
loop_
_entity.id
_entity.type
_entity.pdbx_description
1 polymer ?
#
loop_
_entity_poly.entity_id
_entity_poly.type
_entity_poly.pdbx_seq_one_letter_code
_entity_poly.pdbx_strand_id
1 'polypeptide(L)'
;MIQNKRTVAYGLLALLAVAAVLLTVDLSPRVEYTPEPEVVEVVDTVPAVPTAYGIPLPGFVVEQEQVGRGATFGDLLTARGVPYPVIDSLVRLGEGKFDVRRMRQGNPIAFVYTDDDQREPRYFVYEVDPVEHVVFALTPPLDVRVGHRPVETLRAEVSVPVTGALYNDLADAGADPMLSMQLAEIYAWTVDFYRIQKGDRFTVIYEEKQ
;
A
#
# COMPACT_ATOMS: atom_id res chain seq x y z
N MET A 1 94.61 2.28 -13.60
CA MET A 1 93.69 1.48 -12.77
C MET A 1 92.54 2.35 -12.20
N ILE A 2 91.76 3.05 -13.06
CA ILE A 2 90.81 4.12 -12.62
C ILE A 2 89.35 3.87 -13.10
N GLN A 3 89.09 2.86 -13.95
CA GLN A 3 87.74 2.68 -14.51
C GLN A 3 86.70 2.02 -13.58
N ASN A 4 87.10 1.35 -12.49
CA ASN A 4 86.14 0.63 -11.62
C ASN A 4 85.38 1.50 -10.60
N LYS A 5 85.78 2.75 -10.34
CA LYS A 5 85.09 3.57 -9.32
C LYS A 5 83.74 4.13 -9.79
N ARG A 6 83.60 4.41 -11.10
CA ARG A 6 82.36 4.97 -11.67
C ARG A 6 81.29 3.92 -11.87
N THR A 7 81.64 2.71 -12.30
CA THR A 7 80.70 1.59 -12.46
C THR A 7 80.12 1.15 -11.12
N VAL A 8 80.93 1.14 -10.06
CA VAL A 8 80.45 0.87 -8.68
C VAL A 8 79.50 1.98 -8.20
N ALA A 9 79.78 3.25 -8.51
CA ALA A 9 78.90 4.36 -8.14
C ALA A 9 77.54 4.31 -8.86
N TYR A 10 77.51 3.98 -10.16
CA TYR A 10 76.24 3.80 -10.89
C TYR A 10 75.47 2.57 -10.43
N GLY A 11 76.16 1.49 -10.08
CA GLY A 11 75.53 0.31 -9.48
C GLY A 11 74.84 0.63 -8.15
N LEU A 12 75.48 1.43 -7.30
CA LEU A 12 74.92 1.85 -6.02
C LEU A 12 73.71 2.79 -6.19
N LEU A 13 73.77 3.69 -7.16
CA LEU A 13 72.66 4.60 -7.52
C LEU A 13 71.46 3.84 -8.08
N ALA A 14 71.69 2.84 -8.94
CA ALA A 14 70.62 1.99 -9.47
C ALA A 14 69.95 1.16 -8.36
N LEU A 15 70.73 0.66 -7.41
CA LEU A 15 70.21 -0.11 -6.27
C LEU A 15 69.39 0.77 -5.32
N LEU A 16 69.83 2.01 -5.08
CA LEU A 16 69.05 3.01 -4.33
C LEU A 16 67.76 3.40 -5.04
N ALA A 17 67.77 3.54 -6.36
CA ALA A 17 66.57 3.84 -7.14
C ALA A 17 65.55 2.69 -7.07
N VAL A 18 65.99 1.44 -7.15
CA VAL A 18 65.12 0.27 -7.00
C VAL A 18 64.56 0.17 -5.57
N ALA A 19 65.39 0.45 -4.55
CA ALA A 19 64.93 0.47 -3.16
C ALA A 19 63.91 1.59 -2.91
N ALA A 20 64.08 2.77 -3.52
CA ALA A 20 63.14 3.87 -3.43
C ALA A 20 61.80 3.55 -4.11
N VAL A 21 61.82 2.86 -5.25
CA VAL A 21 60.60 2.40 -5.94
C VAL A 21 59.89 1.32 -5.12
N LEU A 22 60.62 0.41 -4.49
CA LEU A 22 60.03 -0.62 -3.61
C LEU A 22 59.41 -0.03 -2.33
N LEU A 23 59.89 1.13 -1.87
CA LEU A 23 59.32 1.86 -0.74
C LEU A 23 58.04 2.64 -1.10
N THR A 24 57.81 2.97 -2.37
CA THR A 24 56.61 3.69 -2.81
C THR A 24 55.50 2.77 -3.33
N VAL A 25 55.80 1.50 -3.61
CA VAL A 25 54.79 0.52 -4.04
C VAL A 25 54.19 -0.16 -2.82
N ASP A 26 52.96 0.22 -2.49
CA ASP A 26 52.16 -0.46 -1.46
C ASP A 26 51.78 -1.86 -1.96
N LEU A 27 52.53 -2.86 -1.50
CA LEU A 27 52.34 -4.29 -1.80
C LEU A 27 51.23 -4.94 -0.96
N SER A 28 50.46 -4.14 -0.21
CA SER A 28 49.32 -4.62 0.54
C SER A 28 48.29 -5.27 -0.41
N PRO A 29 47.80 -6.49 -0.13
CA PRO A 29 46.76 -7.08 -0.94
C PRO A 29 45.54 -6.16 -0.93
N ARG A 30 45.05 -5.76 -2.10
CA ARG A 30 43.77 -5.03 -2.21
C ARG A 30 42.67 -5.94 -1.66
N VAL A 31 42.20 -5.63 -0.46
CA VAL A 31 40.98 -6.21 0.08
C VAL A 31 39.83 -5.49 -0.61
N GLU A 32 39.26 -6.14 -1.61
CA GLU A 32 38.05 -5.65 -2.28
C GLU A 32 36.90 -5.70 -1.26
N TYR A 33 36.32 -4.55 -0.96
CA TYR A 33 35.20 -4.44 -0.03
C TYR A 33 34.00 -5.14 -0.67
N THR A 34 33.77 -6.39 -0.26
CA THR A 34 32.49 -7.06 -0.47
C THR A 34 31.64 -6.69 0.73
N PRO A 35 30.54 -5.93 0.56
CA PRO A 35 29.62 -5.71 1.66
C PRO A 35 29.18 -7.07 2.20
N GLU A 36 29.35 -7.26 3.50
CA GLU A 36 28.93 -8.46 4.19
C GLU A 36 27.42 -8.60 3.98
N PRO A 37 26.91 -9.78 3.55
CA PRO A 37 25.49 -9.93 3.28
C PRO A 37 24.72 -9.59 4.56
N GLU A 38 23.83 -8.61 4.48
CA GLU A 38 22.89 -8.33 5.56
C GLU A 38 22.15 -9.63 5.87
N VAL A 39 22.42 -10.18 7.06
CA VAL A 39 21.64 -11.29 7.60
C VAL A 39 20.28 -10.71 7.92
N VAL A 40 19.35 -10.81 6.98
CA VAL A 40 17.94 -10.56 7.24
C VAL A 40 17.54 -11.60 8.28
N GLU A 41 17.33 -11.18 9.53
CA GLU A 41 16.66 -12.02 10.51
C GLU A 41 15.29 -12.38 9.92
N VAL A 42 15.16 -13.63 9.46
CA VAL A 42 13.88 -14.20 9.11
C VAL A 42 13.15 -14.36 10.44
N VAL A 43 12.41 -13.32 10.82
CA VAL A 43 11.41 -13.42 11.88
C VAL A 43 10.52 -14.58 11.46
N ASP A 44 10.48 -15.61 12.28
CA ASP A 44 9.63 -16.79 12.12
C ASP A 44 8.18 -16.35 12.35
N THR A 45 7.65 -15.56 11.42
CA THR A 45 6.25 -15.19 11.38
C THR A 45 5.52 -16.44 10.93
N VAL A 46 4.99 -17.19 11.90
CA VAL A 46 3.84 -18.06 11.65
C VAL A 46 2.90 -17.27 10.74
N PRO A 47 2.58 -17.77 9.52
CA PRO A 47 1.80 -16.99 8.59
C PRO A 47 0.52 -16.56 9.30
N ALA A 48 0.29 -15.25 9.37
CA ALA A 48 -0.91 -14.71 9.98
C ALA A 48 -2.10 -15.42 9.32
N VAL A 49 -2.92 -16.06 10.15
CA VAL A 49 -4.08 -16.80 9.67
C VAL A 49 -4.86 -15.87 8.75
N PRO A 50 -5.13 -16.25 7.49
CA PRO A 50 -5.82 -15.36 6.58
C PRO A 50 -7.16 -15.02 7.22
N THR A 51 -7.41 -13.72 7.33
CA THR A 51 -8.47 -13.15 8.15
C THR A 51 -9.32 -12.31 7.22
N ALA A 52 -10.60 -12.65 7.08
CA ALA A 52 -11.55 -11.78 6.38
C ALA A 52 -12.28 -10.93 7.41
N TYR A 53 -12.21 -9.60 7.29
CA TYR A 53 -12.94 -8.66 8.16
C TYR A 53 -12.64 -8.80 9.67
N GLY A 54 -11.42 -9.23 10.02
CA GLY A 54 -11.05 -9.53 11.41
C GLY A 54 -11.53 -10.90 11.93
N ILE A 55 -12.09 -11.76 11.07
CA ILE A 55 -12.56 -13.12 11.40
C ILE A 55 -11.54 -14.15 10.87
N PRO A 56 -11.03 -15.07 11.71
CA PRO A 56 -10.13 -16.13 11.25
C PRO A 56 -10.87 -17.05 10.26
N LEU A 57 -10.29 -17.30 9.09
CA LEU A 57 -10.90 -18.15 8.07
C LEU A 57 -10.97 -19.66 8.42
N PRO A 58 -10.04 -20.26 9.20
CA PRO A 58 -10.16 -21.68 9.55
C PRO A 58 -11.43 -21.97 10.35
N GLY A 59 -12.25 -22.90 9.86
CA GLY A 59 -13.54 -23.27 10.47
C GLY A 59 -14.71 -22.34 10.11
N PHE A 60 -14.50 -21.40 9.19
CA PHE A 60 -15.55 -20.51 8.69
C PHE A 60 -15.65 -20.54 7.17
N VAL A 61 -16.88 -20.49 6.66
CA VAL A 61 -17.19 -20.38 5.23
C VAL A 61 -17.77 -19.01 4.97
N VAL A 62 -17.22 -18.29 4.00
CA VAL A 62 -17.65 -16.93 3.65
C VAL A 62 -18.37 -16.95 2.31
N GLU A 63 -19.64 -16.55 2.30
CA GLU A 63 -20.43 -16.32 1.09
C GLU A 63 -20.50 -14.82 0.79
N GLN A 64 -19.94 -14.40 -0.35
CA GLN A 64 -19.96 -13.01 -0.78
C GLN A 64 -21.13 -12.77 -1.75
N GLU A 65 -21.89 -11.72 -1.48
CA GLU A 65 -23.04 -11.30 -2.28
C GLU A 65 -23.05 -9.77 -2.39
N GLN A 66 -24.08 -9.22 -3.05
CA GLN A 66 -24.31 -7.77 -3.12
C GLN A 66 -25.73 -7.44 -2.67
N VAL A 67 -25.90 -6.24 -2.13
CA VAL A 67 -27.24 -5.76 -1.74
C VAL A 67 -28.13 -5.65 -2.98
N GLY A 68 -29.18 -6.47 -3.01
CA GLY A 68 -30.18 -6.49 -4.07
C GLY A 68 -31.03 -5.22 -4.14
N ARG A 69 -31.75 -5.04 -5.25
CA ARG A 69 -32.61 -3.86 -5.45
C ARG A 69 -33.74 -3.83 -4.42
N GLY A 70 -33.78 -2.76 -3.62
CA GLY A 70 -34.81 -2.55 -2.59
C GLY A 70 -34.70 -3.49 -1.38
N ALA A 71 -33.60 -4.25 -1.26
CA ALA A 71 -33.38 -5.12 -0.10
C ALA A 71 -33.06 -4.28 1.14
N THR A 72 -33.72 -4.58 2.26
CA THR A 72 -33.41 -3.97 3.55
C THR A 72 -32.54 -4.90 4.41
N PHE A 73 -31.88 -4.34 5.43
CA PHE A 73 -31.11 -5.11 6.40
C PHE A 73 -31.93 -6.26 7.02
N GLY A 74 -33.19 -5.98 7.37
CA GLY A 74 -34.10 -6.97 7.94
C GLY A 74 -34.42 -8.09 6.95
N ASP A 75 -34.70 -7.76 5.69
CA ASP A 75 -35.02 -8.74 4.65
C ASP A 75 -33.84 -9.67 4.37
N LEU A 76 -32.63 -9.12 4.28
CA LEU A 76 -31.40 -9.86 4.04
C LEU A 76 -31.13 -10.91 5.14
N LEU A 77 -31.32 -10.52 6.40
CA LEU A 77 -31.09 -11.40 7.54
C LEU A 77 -32.23 -12.41 7.74
N THR A 78 -33.48 -11.99 7.56
CA THR A 78 -34.65 -12.87 7.69
C THR A 78 -34.66 -13.96 6.61
N ALA A 79 -34.21 -13.64 5.40
CA ALA A 79 -34.04 -14.61 4.32
C ALA A 79 -33.03 -15.73 4.65
N ARG A 80 -32.11 -15.49 5.60
CA ARG A 80 -31.11 -16.44 6.10
C ARG A 80 -31.45 -17.03 7.47
N GLY A 81 -32.72 -16.93 7.88
CA GLY A 81 -33.22 -17.55 9.10
C GLY A 81 -32.92 -16.78 10.40
N VAL A 82 -32.35 -15.57 10.32
CA VAL A 82 -32.08 -14.76 11.53
C VAL A 82 -33.39 -14.25 12.13
N PRO A 83 -33.69 -14.53 13.41
CA PRO A 83 -34.94 -14.09 14.03
C PRO A 83 -35.04 -12.56 14.18
N TYR A 84 -36.24 -12.01 14.00
CA TYR A 84 -36.50 -10.58 14.15
C TYR A 84 -36.00 -9.97 15.49
N PRO A 85 -36.14 -10.62 16.66
CA PRO A 85 -35.60 -10.07 17.91
C PRO A 85 -34.07 -9.86 17.91
N VAL A 86 -33.34 -10.71 17.18
CA VAL A 86 -31.89 -10.58 17.01
C VAL A 86 -31.58 -9.39 16.11
N ILE A 87 -32.28 -9.27 14.98
CA ILE A 87 -32.14 -8.15 14.03
C ILE A 87 -32.37 -6.82 14.75
N ASP A 88 -33.47 -6.71 15.48
CA ASP A 88 -33.84 -5.52 16.25
C ASP A 88 -32.80 -5.18 17.35
N SER A 89 -32.24 -6.20 18.00
CA SER A 89 -31.15 -6.00 18.97
C SER A 89 -29.86 -5.52 18.31
N LEU A 90 -29.52 -6.02 17.11
CA LEU A 90 -28.36 -5.57 16.35
C LEU A 90 -28.51 -4.14 15.84
N VAL A 91 -29.71 -3.76 15.39
CA VAL A 91 -29.99 -2.36 15.01
C VAL A 91 -29.76 -1.43 16.18
N ARG A 92 -30.29 -1.77 17.38
CA ARG A 92 -30.05 -0.99 18.60
C ARG A 92 -28.57 -0.96 19.02
N LEU A 93 -27.86 -2.08 18.97
CA LEU A 93 -26.43 -2.15 19.29
C LEU A 93 -25.56 -1.38 18.29
N GLY A 94 -26.03 -1.27 17.05
CA GLY A 94 -25.41 -0.49 15.99
C GLY A 94 -25.69 1.01 16.07
N GLU A 95 -26.66 1.46 16.87
CA GLU A 95 -26.94 2.90 17.03
C GLU A 95 -25.69 3.66 17.47
N GLY A 96 -25.38 4.75 16.77
CA GLY A 96 -24.17 5.54 16.97
C GLY A 96 -22.90 4.98 16.32
N LYS A 97 -22.88 3.70 15.91
CA LYS A 97 -21.78 3.09 15.15
C LYS A 97 -22.06 3.10 13.65
N PHE A 98 -23.23 2.56 13.25
CA PHE A 98 -23.64 2.50 11.85
C PHE A 98 -25.17 2.45 11.73
N ASP A 99 -25.73 3.30 10.86
CA ASP A 99 -27.15 3.29 10.55
C ASP A 99 -27.43 2.35 9.37
N VAL A 100 -28.10 1.23 9.64
CA VAL A 100 -28.46 0.21 8.64
C VAL A 100 -29.30 0.75 7.48
N ARG A 101 -29.98 1.89 7.65
CA ARG A 101 -30.75 2.55 6.57
C ARG A 101 -29.85 3.19 5.52
N ARG A 102 -28.56 3.37 5.82
CA ARG A 102 -27.56 3.89 4.88
C ARG A 102 -27.04 2.82 3.92
N MET A 103 -27.43 1.55 4.10
CA MET A 103 -27.05 0.48 3.19
C MET A 103 -27.55 0.78 1.77
N ARG A 104 -26.66 0.60 0.79
CA ARG A 104 -26.93 0.93 -0.61
C ARG A 104 -26.97 -0.33 -1.46
N GLN A 105 -27.83 -0.30 -2.48
CA GLN A 105 -27.87 -1.32 -3.51
C GLN A 105 -26.50 -1.43 -4.20
N GLY A 106 -26.08 -2.66 -4.51
CA GLY A 106 -24.83 -2.95 -5.22
C GLY A 106 -23.59 -2.97 -4.33
N ASN A 107 -23.67 -2.50 -3.09
CA ASN A 107 -22.56 -2.64 -2.16
C ASN A 107 -22.33 -4.13 -1.81
N PRO A 108 -21.06 -4.55 -1.64
CA PRO A 108 -20.74 -5.91 -1.22
C PRO A 108 -21.25 -6.21 0.19
N ILE A 109 -21.76 -7.43 0.35
CA ILE A 109 -22.10 -8.03 1.64
C ILE A 109 -21.46 -9.41 1.72
N ALA A 110 -21.23 -9.89 2.94
CA ALA A 110 -20.81 -11.26 3.15
C ALA A 110 -21.55 -11.89 4.33
N PHE A 111 -21.90 -13.15 4.17
CA PHE A 111 -22.39 -14.01 5.24
C PHE A 111 -21.28 -14.99 5.63
N VAL A 112 -21.02 -15.08 6.93
CA VAL A 112 -19.99 -15.98 7.45
C VAL A 112 -20.66 -17.06 8.28
N TYR A 113 -20.45 -18.31 7.88
CA TYR A 113 -20.99 -19.51 8.51
C TYR A 113 -19.89 -20.29 9.20
N THR A 114 -20.25 -21.15 10.16
CA THR A 114 -19.32 -22.14 10.70
C THR A 114 -19.24 -23.33 9.73
N ASP A 115 -18.08 -23.98 9.62
CA ASP A 115 -17.91 -25.15 8.74
C ASP A 115 -18.91 -26.28 9.08
N ASP A 116 -19.22 -26.44 10.37
CA ASP A 116 -20.17 -27.43 10.89
C ASP A 116 -21.65 -27.09 10.58
N ASP A 117 -21.98 -25.81 10.39
CA ASP A 117 -23.35 -25.36 10.19
C ASP A 117 -23.43 -24.16 9.23
N GLN A 118 -23.88 -24.46 8.01
CA GLN A 118 -24.09 -23.50 6.92
C GLN A 118 -25.56 -23.07 6.79
N ARG A 119 -26.43 -23.43 7.74
CA ARG A 119 -27.85 -23.03 7.70
C ARG A 119 -28.05 -21.63 8.25
N GLU A 120 -27.34 -21.28 9.33
CA GLU A 120 -27.46 -20.01 10.01
C GLU A 120 -26.12 -19.26 10.02
N PRO A 121 -26.06 -18.01 9.53
CA PRO A 121 -24.83 -17.25 9.53
C PRO A 121 -24.46 -16.80 10.96
N ARG A 122 -23.18 -16.91 11.30
CA ARG A 122 -22.57 -16.40 12.53
C ARG A 122 -22.33 -14.89 12.46
N TYR A 123 -21.89 -14.42 11.30
CA TYR A 123 -21.62 -13.01 11.07
C TYR A 123 -22.25 -12.54 9.76
N PHE A 124 -22.65 -11.28 9.77
CA PHE A 124 -23.01 -10.53 8.58
C PHE A 124 -22.05 -9.36 8.43
N VAL A 125 -21.52 -9.17 7.25
CA VAL A 125 -20.58 -8.09 6.93
C VAL A 125 -21.16 -7.22 5.83
N TYR A 126 -21.10 -5.91 6.01
CA TYR A 126 -21.45 -4.92 5.01
C TYR A 126 -20.25 -4.04 4.69
N GLU A 127 -19.87 -3.96 3.41
CA GLU A 127 -18.81 -3.05 2.96
C GLU A 127 -19.43 -1.70 2.59
N VAL A 128 -19.08 -0.67 3.38
CA VAL A 128 -19.52 0.71 3.14
C VAL A 128 -18.77 1.26 1.92
N ASP A 129 -17.46 1.04 1.91
CA ASP A 129 -16.53 1.37 0.84
C ASP A 129 -15.32 0.39 0.87
N PRO A 130 -14.30 0.52 -0.01
CA PRO A 130 -13.15 -0.39 0.00
C PRO A 130 -12.36 -0.44 1.31
N VAL A 131 -12.49 0.58 2.17
CA VAL A 131 -11.75 0.73 3.43
C VAL A 131 -12.64 0.38 4.61
N GLU A 132 -13.82 0.98 4.70
CA GLU A 132 -14.73 0.84 5.83
C GLU A 132 -15.71 -0.31 5.63
N HIS A 133 -15.79 -1.19 6.62
CA HIS A 133 -16.76 -2.29 6.66
C HIS A 133 -17.37 -2.43 8.06
N VAL A 134 -18.58 -2.98 8.12
CA VAL A 134 -19.31 -3.18 9.37
C VAL A 134 -19.57 -4.66 9.55
N VAL A 135 -19.19 -5.19 10.70
CA VAL A 135 -19.39 -6.60 11.06
C VAL A 135 -20.43 -6.70 12.17
N PHE A 136 -21.47 -7.48 11.92
CA PHE A 136 -22.55 -7.81 12.84
C PHE A 136 -22.40 -9.26 13.29
N ALA A 137 -22.25 -9.50 14.58
CA ALA A 137 -22.27 -10.84 15.17
C ALA A 137 -23.72 -11.27 15.42
N LEU A 138 -24.20 -12.23 14.66
CA LEU A 138 -25.60 -12.67 14.65
C LEU A 138 -25.91 -13.68 15.76
N THR A 139 -24.89 -14.34 16.29
CA THR A 139 -25.02 -15.29 17.39
C THR A 139 -24.57 -14.66 18.72
N PRO A 140 -25.26 -14.93 19.84
CA PRO A 140 -24.85 -14.41 21.14
C PRO A 140 -23.40 -14.76 21.52
N PRO A 141 -22.63 -13.81 22.09
CA PRO A 141 -23.01 -12.43 22.36
C PRO A 141 -23.12 -11.59 21.07
N LEU A 142 -24.24 -10.88 20.93
CA LEU A 142 -24.47 -9.98 19.80
C LEU A 142 -23.53 -8.78 19.91
N ASP A 143 -22.94 -8.40 18.79
CA ASP A 143 -21.99 -7.28 18.71
C ASP A 143 -22.06 -6.64 17.33
N VAL A 144 -21.72 -5.35 17.27
CA VAL A 144 -21.60 -4.58 16.04
C VAL A 144 -20.31 -3.80 16.10
N ARG A 145 -19.42 -4.01 15.12
CA ARG A 145 -18.14 -3.31 15.04
C ARG A 145 -17.93 -2.73 13.65
N VAL A 146 -17.33 -1.55 13.61
CA VAL A 146 -16.86 -0.92 12.37
C VAL A 146 -15.36 -1.21 12.26
N GLY A 147 -14.98 -1.91 11.21
CA GLY A 147 -13.60 -2.21 10.87
C GLY A 147 -13.12 -1.32 9.73
N HIS A 148 -11.82 -1.04 9.72
CA HIS A 148 -11.16 -0.34 8.64
C HIS A 148 -10.06 -1.26 8.10
N ARG A 149 -10.04 -1.47 6.79
CA ARG A 149 -8.89 -2.09 6.13
C ARG A 149 -7.69 -1.13 6.27
N PRO A 150 -6.48 -1.65 6.49
CA PRO A 150 -5.30 -0.80 6.47
C PRO A 150 -5.20 -0.17 5.08
N VAL A 151 -5.10 1.16 5.05
CA VAL A 151 -4.88 1.92 3.82
C VAL A 151 -3.43 2.35 3.82
N GLU A 152 -2.71 1.98 2.79
CA GLU A 152 -1.35 2.50 2.61
C GLU A 152 -1.45 3.85 1.89
N THR A 153 -0.91 4.89 2.51
CA THR A 153 -0.83 6.21 1.88
C THR A 153 0.55 6.34 1.24
N LEU A 154 0.59 6.25 -0.08
CA LEU A 154 1.81 6.40 -0.86
C LEU A 154 1.90 7.83 -1.39
N ARG A 155 3.09 8.42 -1.27
CA ARG A 155 3.38 9.71 -1.90
C ARG A 155 3.73 9.45 -3.35
N ALA A 156 2.91 9.97 -4.25
CA ALA A 156 3.11 9.88 -5.69
C ALA A 156 3.54 11.24 -6.27
N GLU A 157 4.30 11.20 -7.36
CA GLU A 157 4.76 12.37 -8.08
C GLU A 157 4.47 12.20 -9.57
N VAL A 158 3.86 13.22 -10.17
CA VAL A 158 3.64 13.29 -11.62
C VAL A 158 4.28 14.58 -12.13
N SER A 159 5.23 14.46 -13.06
CA SER A 159 5.90 15.59 -13.71
C SER A 159 5.66 15.58 -15.21
N VAL A 160 4.92 16.57 -15.71
CA VAL A 160 4.51 16.67 -17.12
C VAL A 160 4.97 17.96 -17.77
N PRO A 161 5.37 17.94 -19.06
CA PRO A 161 5.60 19.15 -19.82
C PRO A 161 4.25 19.80 -20.20
N VAL A 162 4.13 21.11 -20.03
CA VAL A 162 2.90 21.83 -20.38
C VAL A 162 2.85 22.05 -21.88
N THR A 163 1.84 21.46 -22.55
CA THR A 163 1.62 21.63 -23.99
C THR A 163 0.52 22.64 -24.32
N GLY A 164 -0.16 23.15 -23.29
CA GLY A 164 -1.23 24.16 -23.36
C GLY A 164 -2.57 23.69 -22.81
N ALA A 165 -2.69 22.42 -22.42
CA ALA A 165 -3.88 21.87 -21.78
C ALA A 165 -3.48 20.87 -20.68
N LEU A 166 -3.26 21.39 -19.46
CA LEU A 166 -2.78 20.60 -18.31
C LEU A 166 -3.60 19.33 -18.07
N TYR A 167 -4.92 19.40 -18.26
CA TYR A 167 -5.81 18.24 -18.14
C TYR A 167 -5.41 17.09 -19.08
N ASN A 168 -5.13 17.39 -20.36
CA ASN A 168 -4.73 16.39 -21.33
C ASN A 168 -3.33 15.85 -21.01
N ASP A 169 -2.40 16.74 -20.63
CA ASP A 169 -1.03 16.37 -20.30
C ASP A 169 -0.96 15.40 -19.09
N LEU A 170 -1.81 15.62 -18.08
CA LEU A 170 -1.93 14.73 -16.91
C LEU A 170 -2.66 13.41 -17.23
N ALA A 171 -3.73 13.46 -18.03
CA ALA A 171 -4.45 12.27 -18.47
C ALA A 171 -3.54 11.36 -19.33
N ASP A 172 -2.77 11.94 -20.26
CA ASP A 172 -1.81 11.23 -21.10
C ASP A 172 -0.64 10.64 -20.29
N ALA A 173 -0.29 11.27 -19.17
CA ALA A 173 0.70 10.76 -18.22
C ALA A 173 0.18 9.65 -17.30
N GLY A 174 -1.09 9.25 -17.45
CA GLY A 174 -1.71 8.19 -16.65
C GLY A 174 -2.09 8.61 -15.23
N ALA A 175 -2.17 9.91 -14.96
CA ALA A 175 -2.64 10.41 -13.67
C ALA A 175 -4.14 10.12 -13.49
N ASP A 176 -4.57 9.93 -12.24
CA ASP A 176 -5.98 9.72 -11.93
C ASP A 176 -6.84 10.88 -12.49
N PRO A 177 -7.94 10.60 -13.22
CA PRO A 177 -8.79 11.64 -13.79
C PRO A 177 -9.34 12.63 -12.76
N MET A 178 -9.62 12.17 -11.53
CA MET A 178 -10.08 13.01 -10.43
C MET A 178 -8.97 13.95 -9.95
N LEU A 179 -7.72 13.48 -9.90
CA LEU A 179 -6.57 14.34 -9.60
C LEU A 179 -6.45 15.47 -10.62
N SER A 180 -6.60 15.15 -11.91
CA SER A 180 -6.59 16.14 -12.99
C SER A 180 -7.71 17.19 -12.85
N MET A 181 -8.91 16.76 -12.46
CA MET A 181 -10.04 17.67 -12.20
C MET A 181 -9.78 18.58 -10.99
N GLN A 182 -9.30 18.03 -9.88
CA GLN A 182 -9.00 18.80 -8.67
C GLN A 182 -7.91 19.85 -8.91
N LEU A 183 -6.86 19.50 -9.66
CA LEU A 183 -5.80 20.43 -10.02
C LEU A 183 -6.32 21.54 -10.93
N ALA A 184 -7.16 21.21 -11.92
CA ALA A 184 -7.77 22.22 -12.79
C ALA A 184 -8.61 23.22 -11.98
N GLU A 185 -9.36 22.77 -10.99
CA GLU A 185 -10.18 23.63 -10.12
C GLU A 185 -9.32 24.52 -9.20
N ILE A 186 -8.29 23.97 -8.55
CA ILE A 186 -7.38 24.71 -7.67
C ILE A 186 -6.67 25.84 -8.43
N TYR A 187 -6.20 25.56 -9.65
CA TYR A 187 -5.38 26.49 -10.40
C TYR A 187 -6.16 27.36 -11.39
N ALA A 188 -7.47 27.11 -11.61
CA ALA A 188 -8.34 27.90 -12.49
C ALA A 188 -8.33 29.41 -12.19
N TRP A 189 -7.98 29.80 -10.95
CA TRP A 189 -8.01 31.19 -10.49
C TRP A 189 -6.63 31.81 -10.20
N THR A 190 -5.61 30.98 -10.00
CA THR A 190 -4.28 31.41 -9.52
C THR A 190 -3.21 31.36 -10.62
N VAL A 191 -3.40 30.52 -11.63
CA VAL A 191 -2.42 30.31 -12.70
C VAL A 191 -3.10 30.40 -14.06
N ASP A 192 -2.64 31.34 -14.89
CA ASP A 192 -3.09 31.47 -16.27
C ASP A 192 -2.31 30.49 -17.17
N PHE A 193 -2.87 29.28 -17.36
CA PHE A 193 -2.26 28.23 -18.19
C PHE A 193 -2.11 28.63 -19.67
N TYR A 194 -2.78 29.69 -20.13
CA TYR A 194 -2.60 30.22 -21.50
C TYR A 194 -1.33 31.06 -21.66
N ARG A 195 -0.69 31.47 -20.55
CA ARG A 195 0.58 32.21 -20.54
C ARG A 195 1.81 31.32 -20.36
N ILE A 196 1.61 30.06 -19.99
CA ILE A 196 2.69 29.08 -19.80
C ILE A 196 3.24 28.70 -21.18
N GLN A 197 4.56 28.68 -21.31
CA GLN A 197 5.19 28.42 -22.59
C GLN A 197 5.40 26.92 -22.81
N LYS A 198 5.36 26.52 -24.09
CA LYS A 198 5.71 25.17 -24.50
C LYS A 198 7.13 24.84 -24.03
N GLY A 199 7.24 23.85 -23.14
CA GLY A 199 8.51 23.44 -22.54
C GLY A 199 8.62 23.68 -21.04
N ASP A 200 7.69 24.44 -20.45
CA ASP A 200 7.55 24.52 -19.00
C ASP A 200 7.14 23.16 -18.42
N ARG A 201 7.58 22.86 -17.19
CA ARG A 201 7.27 21.62 -16.49
C ARG A 201 6.38 21.90 -15.29
N PHE A 202 5.42 21.02 -15.09
CA PHE A 202 4.56 21.00 -13.93
C PHE A 202 4.77 19.70 -13.17
N THR A 203 5.07 19.81 -11.87
CA THR A 203 5.23 18.65 -10.98
C THR A 203 4.19 18.73 -9.89
N VAL A 204 3.41 17.66 -9.74
CA VAL A 204 2.45 17.48 -8.65
C VAL A 204 2.96 16.39 -7.75
N ILE A 205 2.94 16.68 -6.46
CA ILE A 205 3.18 15.71 -5.41
C ILE A 205 1.85 15.53 -4.69
N TYR A 206 1.32 14.32 -4.66
CA TYR A 206 0.04 14.00 -4.04
C TYR A 206 0.15 12.74 -3.20
N GLU A 207 -0.82 12.57 -2.30
CA GLU A 207 -0.97 11.36 -1.52
C GLU A 207 -2.05 10.49 -2.17
N GLU A 208 -1.69 9.25 -2.47
CA GLU A 208 -2.57 8.22 -3.02
C GLU A 208 -2.89 7.22 -1.91
N LYS A 209 -4.17 6.93 -1.71
CA LYS A 209 -4.64 5.91 -0.76
C LYS A 209 -4.85 4.60 -1.53
N GLN A 210 -4.08 3.56 -1.21
CA GLN A 210 -4.19 2.22 -1.77
C GLN A 210 -4.76 1.24 -0.74
#